data_AF-A0A847XHR3-F1
#
_entry.id   AF-A0A847XHR3-F1
#
_cell.length_a   1.000
_cell.length_b   1.000
_cell.length_c   1.000
_cell.angle_alpha   90.00
_cell.angle_beta   90.00
_cell.angle_gamma   90.00
#
_symmetry.space_group_name_H-M   'P 1'
#
loop_
_entity.id
_entity.type
_entity.pdbx_description
1 polymer ?
#
loop_
_entity_poly.entity_id
_entity_poly.type
_entity_poly.pdbx_seq_one_letter_code
_entity_poly.pdbx_strand_id
1 'polypeptide(L)' 'MAKKFSKKTIKPDARYDNIIVAKFINQLMWDGKKKTAQRILY' A
#
# COMPACT_ATOMS: atom_id res chain seq x y z
N MET A 1 2.83 -30.36 -3.28
CA MET A 1 3.44 -29.62 -2.15
C MET A 1 3.19 -28.14 -2.35
N ALA A 2 2.40 -27.48 -1.50
CA ALA A 2 2.08 -26.07 -1.66
C ALA A 2 3.29 -25.20 -1.28
N LYS A 3 3.82 -24.42 -2.23
CA LYS A 3 4.93 -23.49 -2.01
C LYS A 3 4.46 -22.38 -1.06
N LYS A 4 5.03 -22.30 0.13
CA LYS A 4 4.69 -21.30 1.17
C LYS A 4 4.97 -19.90 0.62
N PHE A 5 3.92 -19.13 0.34
CA PHE A 5 4.04 -17.77 -0.17
C PHE A 5 4.47 -16.83 0.96
N SER A 6 5.59 -16.14 0.81
CA SER A 6 5.99 -15.10 1.76
C SER A 6 5.14 -13.85 1.52
N LYS A 7 4.54 -13.31 2.59
CA LYS A 7 3.86 -12.02 2.50
C LYS A 7 4.90 -10.95 2.18
N LYS A 8 4.67 -10.15 1.14
CA LYS A 8 5.55 -9.01 0.82
C LYS A 8 5.47 -8.00 1.97
N THR A 9 6.63 -7.60 2.50
CA THR A 9 6.70 -6.52 3.49
C THR A 9 6.31 -5.22 2.80
N ILE A 10 5.20 -4.62 3.24
CA ILE A 10 4.71 -3.34 2.74
C ILE A 10 5.50 -2.24 3.42
N LYS A 11 6.06 -1.31 2.64
CA LYS A 11 6.71 -0.13 3.20
C LYS A 11 5.64 0.78 3.84
N PRO A 12 5.92 1.36 5.01
CA PRO A 12 5.04 2.34 5.63
C PRO A 12 4.82 3.57 4.73
N ASP A 13 3.77 4.33 5.02
CA ASP A 13 3.44 5.53 4.24
C ASP A 13 4.52 6.60 4.38
N ALA A 14 4.74 7.37 3.29
CA ALA A 14 5.81 8.37 3.24
C ALA A 14 5.60 9.58 4.17
N ARG A 15 4.37 9.85 4.62
CA ARG A 15 4.04 11.05 5.41
C ARG A 15 3.90 10.78 6.89
N TYR A 16 3.25 9.68 7.26
CA TYR A 16 2.94 9.34 8.65
C TYR A 16 3.61 8.05 9.14
N ASP A 17 4.47 7.44 8.32
CA ASP A 17 5.15 6.18 8.61
C ASP A 17 4.19 5.04 9.05
N ASN A 18 2.93 5.12 8.60
CA ASN A 18 1.87 4.24 9.06
C ASN A 18 1.58 3.14 8.03
N ILE A 19 1.72 1.89 8.46
CA ILE A 19 1.51 0.70 7.63
C ILE A 19 0.03 0.51 7.25
N ILE A 20 -0.91 0.91 8.11
CA ILE A 20 -2.35 0.79 7.84
C ILE A 20 -2.74 1.74 6.71
N VAL A 21 -2.26 2.98 6.77
CA VAL A 21 -2.47 3.97 5.72
C VAL A 21 -1.86 3.51 4.39
N ALA A 22 -0.64 2.96 4.42
CA ALA A 22 -0.01 2.40 3.23
C ALA A 22 -0.83 1.24 2.61
N LYS A 23 -1.39 0.36 3.44
CA LYS A 23 -2.29 -0.71 2.97
C LYS A 23 -3.56 -0.16 2.34
N PHE A 24 -4.16 0.86 2.94
CA PHE A 24 -5.37 1.49 2.42
C PHE A 24 -5.11 2.18 1.07
N ILE A 25 -4.03 2.97 0.97
CA ILE A 25 -3.60 3.59 -0.29
C ILE A 25 -3.37 2.52 -1.38
N ASN A 26 -2.75 1.38 -1.04
CA ASN A 26 -2.50 0.31 -2.01
C ASN A 26 -3.79 -0.37 -2.51
N GLN A 27 -4.85 -0.44 -1.69
CA GLN A 27 -6.16 -0.96 -2.11
C GLN A 27 -6.95 0.08 -2.90
N LEU A 28 -6.81 1.37 -2.54
CA LEU A 28 -7.47 2.48 -3.23
C LEU A 28 -6.81 2.81 -4.58
N MET A 29 -5.53 2.47 -4.74
CA MET A 29 -4.77 2.67 -5.97
C MET A 29 -5.30 1.83 -7.12
N TRP A 30 -5.76 2.50 -8.17
CA TRP A 30 -6.08 1.89 -9.45
C TRP A 30 -5.00 2.20 -10.49
N ASP A 31 -4.75 1.26 -11.41
CA ASP A 31 -3.85 1.45 -12.56
C ASP A 31 -2.42 1.87 -12.15
N GLY A 32 -1.96 1.44 -10.97
CA GLY A 32 -0.64 1.80 -10.42
C GLY A 32 -0.49 3.28 -10.01
N LYS A 33 -1.58 4.07 -9.99
CA LYS A 33 -1.57 5.51 -9.73
C LYS A 33 -1.47 5.86 -8.25
N LYS A 34 -0.32 5.56 -7.63
CA LYS A 34 -0.09 5.78 -6.19
C LYS A 34 -0.22 7.25 -5.78
N LYS A 35 0.29 8.18 -6.60
CA LYS A 35 0.20 9.63 -6.32
C LYS A 35 -1.25 10.12 -6.31
N THR A 36 -2.10 9.60 -7.20
CA THR A 36 -3.53 9.93 -7.20
C THR A 36 -4.22 9.37 -5.98
N ALA A 37 -3.96 8.10 -5.62
CA ALA A 37 -4.51 7.49 -4.42
C ALA A 37 -4.10 8.23 -3.13
N GLN A 38 -2.85 8.69 -3.05
CA GLN A 38 -2.38 9.52 -1.93
C GLN A 38 -3.10 10.87 -1.85
N ARG A 39 -3.38 11.52 -2.98
CA ARG A 39 -4.14 12.80 -3.05
C ARG A 39 -5.64 12.65 -2.76
N ILE A 40 -6.19 11.44 -2.86
CA ILE A 40 -7.58 11.18 -2.50
C ILE A 40 -7.70 11.00 -0.98
N LEU A 41 -6.67 10.42 -0.35
CA LEU A 41 -6.65 10.20 1.10
C LEU A 41 -6.18 11.41 1.90
N TYR A 42 -5.25 12.21 1.35
CA TYR A 42 -4.69 13.44 1.94
C TYR A 42 -5.10 14.67 1.17
#